data_AF-A0A3Q0DCU4-F1
#
_entry.id   AF-A0A3Q0DCU4-F1
#
_cell.length_a   1.000
_cell.length_b   1.000
_cell.length_c   1.000
_cell.angle_alpha   90.00
_cell.angle_beta   90.00
_cell.angle_gamma   90.00
#
_symmetry.space_group_name_H-M   'P 1'
#
loop_
_entity.id
_entity.type
_entity.pdbx_description
1 polymer ?
#
loop_
_entity_poly.entity_id
_entity_poly.type
_entity_poly.pdbx_seq_one_letter_code
_entity_poly.pdbx_strand_id
1 'polypeptide(L)'
;MGDTPLHRAAFTGRKELVMLLLEYNADTTVVNGSGQTAKEATHDREIRNMLEAVERTQQRKLEELLLGAAREGRTAEVSALLSRPNPPNVNCSDQLGNTPLHCAAYRAHKQCALKLLRSGADPNLKNKNDQKPLDLAHGAEMKHLLVGNKVIYRALRRYEGPLWKSSRFFGWKLFWVVLEHGVLSWYRKQPDAVRNTYRQGCKHLTQAVCTVKPTDSCLFSIRCFDNTVHGFRVPKNSPQQSREVIL
;
A
#
# COMPACT_ATOMS: atom_id res chain seq x y z
N MET A 1 15.57 -16.62 12.76
CA MET A 1 15.12 -17.14 11.44
C MET A 1 16.34 -17.30 10.56
N GLY A 2 16.49 -18.42 9.87
CA GLY A 2 17.67 -18.75 9.06
C GLY A 2 17.41 -18.60 7.56
N ASP A 3 18.42 -18.92 6.75
CA ASP A 3 18.29 -18.94 5.28
C ASP A 3 17.37 -20.07 4.82
N THR A 4 16.52 -19.80 3.82
CA THR A 4 15.78 -20.85 3.10
C THR A 4 16.71 -21.59 2.13
N PRO A 5 16.33 -22.78 1.63
CA PRO A 5 17.09 -23.45 0.57
C PRO A 5 17.33 -22.56 -0.66
N LEU A 6 16.36 -21.71 -1.01
CA LEU A 6 16.47 -20.77 -2.12
C LEU A 6 17.52 -19.67 -1.84
N HIS A 7 17.61 -19.16 -0.61
CA HIS A 7 18.67 -18.22 -0.23
C HIS A 7 20.06 -18.85 -0.41
N ARG A 8 20.24 -20.10 0.06
CA ARG A 8 21.53 -20.80 -0.04
C ARG A 8 21.89 -21.11 -1.49
N ALA A 9 20.94 -21.54 -2.30
CA ALA A 9 21.13 -21.79 -3.73
C ALA A 9 21.54 -20.51 -4.47
N ALA A 10 20.83 -19.40 -4.21
CA ALA A 10 21.09 -18.12 -4.84
C ALA A 10 22.41 -17.49 -4.38
N PHE A 11 22.74 -17.56 -3.08
CA PHE A 11 23.99 -17.06 -2.52
C PHE A 11 25.22 -17.82 -3.05
N THR A 12 25.09 -19.13 -3.24
CA THR A 12 26.19 -19.98 -3.75
C THR A 12 26.30 -20.01 -5.28
N GLY A 13 25.45 -19.29 -6.02
CA GLY A 13 25.53 -19.23 -7.48
C GLY A 13 25.03 -20.49 -8.21
N ARG A 14 24.27 -21.37 -7.54
CA ARG A 14 23.82 -22.65 -8.13
C ARG A 14 22.52 -22.46 -8.92
N LYS A 15 22.65 -21.97 -10.15
CA LYS A 15 21.52 -21.65 -11.04
C LYS A 15 20.54 -22.80 -11.23
N GLU A 16 21.03 -24.02 -11.49
CA GLU A 16 20.19 -25.19 -11.75
C GLU A 16 19.35 -25.55 -10.52
N LEU A 17 19.94 -25.40 -9.32
CA LEU A 17 19.26 -25.63 -8.05
C LEU A 17 18.21 -24.55 -7.79
N VAL A 18 18.50 -23.28 -8.14
CA VAL A 18 17.51 -22.20 -8.10
C VAL A 18 16.34 -22.51 -9.01
N MET A 19 16.58 -22.92 -10.26
CA MET A 19 15.50 -23.28 -11.20
C MET A 19 14.63 -24.40 -10.65
N LEU A 20 15.24 -25.47 -10.14
CA LEU A 20 14.53 -26.61 -9.56
C LEU A 20 13.66 -26.18 -8.36
N LEU A 21 14.19 -25.34 -7.47
CA LEU A 21 13.42 -24.85 -6.33
C LEU A 21 12.22 -24.00 -6.77
N LEU A 22 12.39 -23.15 -7.78
CA LEU A 22 11.32 -22.32 -8.33
C LEU A 22 10.25 -23.16 -9.04
N GLU A 23 10.64 -24.24 -9.72
CA GLU A 23 9.73 -25.22 -10.33
C GLU A 23 8.83 -25.88 -9.27
N TYR A 24 9.37 -26.18 -8.09
CA TYR A 24 8.63 -26.69 -6.94
C TYR A 24 8.02 -25.58 -6.06
N ASN A 25 7.71 -24.42 -6.64
CA ASN A 25 7.01 -23.31 -5.99
C ASN A 25 7.71 -22.76 -4.73
N ALA A 26 9.04 -22.75 -4.68
CA ALA A 26 9.76 -22.06 -3.62
C ALA A 26 9.35 -20.58 -3.54
N ASP A 27 8.99 -20.13 -2.35
CA ASP A 27 8.57 -18.74 -2.11
C ASP A 27 9.78 -17.80 -2.18
N THR A 28 9.75 -16.88 -3.16
CA THR A 28 10.80 -15.88 -3.39
C THR A 28 10.71 -14.69 -2.44
N THR A 29 9.60 -14.54 -1.71
CA THR A 29 9.30 -13.37 -0.87
C THR A 29 9.76 -13.52 0.57
N VAL A 30 10.18 -14.73 0.98
CA VAL A 30 10.66 -14.99 2.33
C VAL A 30 11.96 -14.22 2.57
N VAL A 31 12.06 -13.57 3.72
CA VAL A 31 13.28 -12.93 4.21
C VAL A 31 14.01 -13.82 5.21
N ASN A 32 15.35 -13.84 5.11
CA ASN A 32 16.20 -14.57 6.05
C ASN A 32 16.45 -13.78 7.35
N GLY A 33 17.38 -14.26 8.19
CA GLY A 33 17.76 -13.63 9.45
C GLY A 33 18.38 -12.24 9.33
N SER A 34 18.91 -11.86 8.16
CA SER A 34 19.41 -10.52 7.86
C SER A 34 18.34 -9.61 7.21
N GLY A 35 17.11 -10.09 7.06
CA GLY A 35 16.01 -9.34 6.46
C GLY A 35 16.10 -9.23 4.93
N GLN A 36 16.86 -10.12 4.29
CA GLN A 36 17.06 -10.13 2.84
C GLN A 36 16.26 -11.26 2.20
N THR A 37 15.73 -11.02 1.00
CA THR A 37 15.18 -12.07 0.11
C THR A 37 16.30 -12.82 -0.62
N ALA A 38 15.98 -13.95 -1.25
CA ALA A 38 16.95 -14.72 -2.04
C ALA A 38 17.57 -13.89 -3.18
N LYS A 39 16.80 -12.97 -3.78
CA LYS A 39 17.25 -12.04 -4.83
C LYS A 39 18.25 -11.00 -4.30
N GLU A 40 18.07 -10.56 -3.06
CA GLU A 40 18.95 -9.58 -2.41
C GLU A 40 20.23 -10.23 -1.85
N ALA A 41 20.15 -11.51 -1.46
CA ALA A 41 21.29 -12.26 -0.94
C ALA A 41 22.29 -12.72 -2.03
N THR A 42 21.86 -12.89 -3.28
CA THR A 42 22.74 -13.35 -4.36
C THR A 42 23.67 -12.27 -4.89
N HIS A 43 24.89 -12.63 -5.29
CA HIS A 43 25.80 -11.76 -6.04
C HIS A 43 25.76 -12.04 -7.54
N ASP A 44 25.15 -13.14 -7.95
CA ASP A 44 25.07 -13.57 -9.34
C ASP A 44 23.99 -12.77 -10.09
N ARG A 45 24.38 -12.16 -11.22
CA ARG A 45 23.48 -11.33 -12.03
C ARG A 45 22.41 -12.16 -12.74
N GLU A 46 22.74 -13.36 -13.21
CA GLU A 46 21.78 -14.21 -13.91
C GLU A 46 20.71 -14.72 -12.95
N ILE A 47 21.11 -15.18 -11.76
CA ILE A 47 20.17 -15.64 -10.74
C ILE A 47 19.29 -14.49 -10.26
N ARG A 48 19.87 -13.30 -10.04
CA ARG A 48 19.10 -12.11 -9.69
C ARG A 48 18.03 -11.78 -10.75
N ASN A 49 18.42 -11.77 -12.03
CA ASN A 49 17.50 -11.50 -13.14
C ASN A 49 16.40 -12.58 -13.24
N MET A 50 16.74 -13.85 -13.00
CA MET A 50 15.80 -14.96 -12.98
C MET A 50 14.74 -14.80 -11.88
N LEU A 51 15.18 -14.52 -10.64
CA LEU A 51 14.28 -14.29 -9.51
C LEU A 51 13.38 -13.08 -9.74
N GLU A 52 13.93 -12.00 -10.30
CA GLU A 52 13.14 -10.83 -10.66
C GLU A 52 12.09 -11.14 -11.75
N ALA A 53 12.44 -11.95 -12.75
CA ALA A 53 11.48 -12.38 -13.78
C ALA A 53 10.34 -13.23 -13.20
N VAL A 54 10.63 -14.11 -12.23
CA VAL A 54 9.62 -14.89 -11.53
C VAL A 54 8.70 -13.98 -10.70
N GLU A 55 9.26 -13.05 -9.93
CA GLU A 55 8.48 -12.09 -9.15
C GLU A 55 7.54 -11.26 -10.03
N ARG A 56 8.04 -10.74 -11.17
CA ARG A 56 7.22 -10.01 -12.16
C ARG A 56 6.10 -10.87 -12.71
N THR A 57 6.38 -12.14 -13.00
CA THR A 57 5.38 -13.08 -13.52
C THR A 57 4.30 -13.36 -12.48
N GLN A 58 4.69 -13.56 -11.21
CA GLN A 58 3.76 -13.75 -10.11
C GLN A 58 2.88 -12.52 -9.88
N GLN A 59 3.46 -11.32 -9.97
CA GLN A 59 2.71 -10.08 -9.85
C GLN A 59 1.66 -9.92 -10.95
N ARG A 60 2.01 -10.21 -12.21
CA ARG A 60 1.08 -10.17 -13.34
C ARG A 60 -0.08 -11.16 -13.15
N LYS A 61 0.18 -12.37 -12.66
CA LYS A 61 -0.88 -13.35 -12.34
C LYS A 61 -1.83 -12.82 -11.27
N LEU A 62 -1.32 -12.14 -10.24
CA LEU A 62 -2.17 -11.53 -9.21
C LEU A 62 -3.02 -10.38 -9.76
N GLU A 63 -2.48 -9.58 -10.68
CA GLU A 63 -3.20 -8.50 -11.36
C GLU A 63 -4.31 -9.05 -12.27
N GLU A 64 -4.05 -10.13 -13.02
CA GLU A 64 -5.06 -10.84 -13.82
C GLU A 64 -6.18 -11.40 -12.95
N LEU A 65 -5.84 -12.01 -11.79
CA LEU A 65 -6.82 -12.47 -10.82
C LEU A 65 -7.65 -11.32 -10.25
N LEU A 66 -7.04 -10.17 -9.96
CA LEU A 66 -7.74 -8.98 -9.46
C LEU A 66 -8.73 -8.46 -10.51
N LEU A 67 -8.31 -8.35 -11.77
CA LEU A 67 -9.15 -7.96 -12.90
C LEU A 67 -10.34 -8.91 -13.06
N GLY A 68 -10.08 -10.22 -13.04
CA GLY A 68 -11.12 -11.25 -13.13
C GLY A 68 -12.09 -11.24 -11.95
N ALA A 69 -11.59 -11.06 -10.73
CA ALA A 69 -12.44 -10.96 -9.53
C ALA A 69 -13.31 -9.70 -9.57
N ALA A 70 -12.77 -8.56 -10.03
CA ALA A 70 -13.53 -7.33 -10.17
C ALA A 70 -14.59 -7.38 -11.28
N ARG A 71 -14.26 -8.04 -12.40
CA ARG A 71 -15.19 -8.28 -13.51
C ARG A 71 -16.38 -9.16 -13.11
N GLU A 72 -16.16 -10.17 -12.27
CA GLU A 72 -17.23 -11.05 -11.79
C GLU A 72 -17.86 -10.57 -10.46
N GLY A 73 -17.43 -9.41 -9.94
CA GLY A 73 -17.99 -8.84 -8.70
C GLY A 73 -17.65 -9.64 -7.43
N ARG A 74 -16.64 -10.51 -7.48
CA ARG A 74 -16.19 -11.39 -6.38
C ARG A 74 -15.46 -10.56 -5.31
N THR A 75 -16.24 -9.83 -4.53
CA THR A 75 -15.76 -8.82 -3.57
C THR A 75 -14.87 -9.44 -2.47
N ALA A 76 -15.14 -10.67 -2.05
CA ALA A 76 -14.32 -11.40 -1.09
C ALA A 76 -12.91 -11.69 -1.64
N GLU A 77 -12.82 -12.15 -2.89
CA GLU A 77 -11.53 -12.41 -3.55
C GLU A 77 -10.73 -11.13 -3.76
N VAL A 78 -11.39 -10.04 -4.21
CA VAL A 78 -10.77 -8.71 -4.31
C VAL A 78 -10.20 -8.28 -2.96
N SER A 79 -10.96 -8.45 -1.88
CA SER A 79 -10.48 -8.12 -0.54
C SER A 79 -9.30 -9.00 -0.12
N ALA A 80 -9.34 -10.29 -0.40
CA ALA A 80 -8.26 -11.22 -0.07
C ALA A 80 -6.97 -10.87 -0.83
N LEU A 81 -7.06 -10.58 -2.14
CA LEU A 81 -5.93 -10.20 -2.98
C LEU A 81 -5.28 -8.88 -2.52
N LEU A 82 -6.10 -7.87 -2.21
CA LEU A 82 -5.61 -6.55 -1.80
C LEU A 82 -5.12 -6.49 -0.34
N SER A 83 -5.43 -7.50 0.48
CA SER A 83 -4.95 -7.59 1.87
C SER A 83 -3.66 -8.42 2.01
N ARG A 84 -3.08 -8.89 0.91
CA ARG A 84 -1.82 -9.65 0.92
C ARG A 84 -0.65 -8.75 1.33
N PRO A 85 0.43 -9.31 1.91
CA PRO A 85 1.65 -8.54 2.21
C PRO A 85 2.25 -7.85 0.98
N ASN A 86 2.17 -8.50 -0.18
CA ASN A 86 2.52 -7.94 -1.49
C ASN A 86 1.27 -7.96 -2.38
N PRO A 87 0.42 -6.91 -2.33
CA PRO A 87 -0.81 -6.87 -3.10
C PRO A 87 -0.54 -6.56 -4.58
N PRO A 88 -1.41 -7.02 -5.50
CA PRO A 88 -1.38 -6.57 -6.90
C PRO A 88 -1.60 -5.06 -7.00
N ASN A 89 -1.13 -4.45 -8.09
CA ASN A 89 -1.45 -3.07 -8.37
C ASN A 89 -2.97 -2.91 -8.58
N VAL A 90 -3.62 -2.11 -7.72
CA VAL A 90 -5.07 -1.86 -7.79
C VAL A 90 -5.49 -1.16 -9.09
N ASN A 91 -4.56 -0.43 -9.71
CA ASN A 91 -4.72 0.27 -10.99
C ASN A 91 -4.09 -0.49 -12.15
N CYS A 92 -3.83 -1.81 -12.02
CA CYS A 92 -3.47 -2.64 -13.16
C CYS A 92 -4.53 -2.54 -14.27
N SER A 93 -4.15 -2.88 -15.49
CA SER A 93 -5.02 -2.76 -16.65
C SER A 93 -4.96 -4.00 -17.53
N ASP A 94 -6.10 -4.37 -18.11
CA ASP A 94 -6.15 -5.42 -19.13
C ASP A 94 -5.61 -4.94 -20.49
N GLN A 95 -5.70 -5.79 -21.51
CA GLN A 95 -5.25 -5.50 -22.87
C GLN A 95 -5.98 -4.30 -23.52
N LEU A 96 -7.16 -3.93 -23.03
CA LEU A 96 -7.94 -2.79 -23.49
C LEU A 96 -7.68 -1.53 -22.66
N GLY A 97 -6.79 -1.60 -21.67
CA GLY A 97 -6.52 -0.52 -20.74
C GLY A 97 -7.59 -0.38 -19.65
N ASN A 98 -8.51 -1.34 -19.50
CA ASN A 98 -9.52 -1.29 -18.46
C ASN A 98 -8.91 -1.71 -17.12
N THR A 99 -9.10 -0.88 -16.10
CA THR A 99 -8.71 -1.20 -14.71
C THR A 99 -9.78 -2.06 -14.02
N PRO A 100 -9.47 -2.69 -12.87
CA PRO A 100 -10.48 -3.39 -12.07
C PRO A 100 -11.72 -2.52 -11.79
N LEU A 101 -11.53 -1.21 -11.61
CA LEU A 101 -12.63 -0.27 -11.38
C LEU A 101 -13.49 -0.06 -12.64
N HIS A 102 -12.89 -0.02 -13.84
CA HIS A 102 -13.65 -0.03 -15.10
C HIS A 102 -14.53 -1.27 -15.22
N CYS A 103 -13.97 -2.46 -14.95
CA CYS A 103 -14.70 -3.72 -15.02
C CYS A 103 -15.88 -3.76 -14.02
N ALA A 104 -15.64 -3.34 -12.77
CA ALA A 104 -16.68 -3.30 -11.75
C ALA A 104 -17.77 -2.25 -12.06
N ALA A 105 -17.38 -1.09 -12.61
CA ALA A 105 -18.31 -0.04 -13.01
C ALA A 105 -19.22 -0.47 -14.17
N TYR A 106 -18.63 -1.08 -15.20
CA TYR A 106 -19.34 -1.57 -16.39
C TYR A 106 -20.43 -2.59 -16.04
N ARG A 107 -20.16 -3.49 -15.08
CA ARG A 107 -21.10 -4.53 -14.63
C ARG A 107 -21.92 -4.15 -13.40
N ALA A 108 -21.90 -2.89 -12.99
CA ALA A 108 -22.61 -2.38 -11.82
C ALA A 108 -22.32 -3.11 -10.49
N HIS A 109 -21.12 -3.67 -10.32
CA HIS A 109 -20.69 -4.34 -9.09
C HIS A 109 -20.31 -3.34 -7.98
N LYS A 110 -21.32 -2.71 -7.37
CA LYS A 110 -21.16 -1.58 -6.42
C LYS A 110 -20.24 -1.89 -5.25
N GLN A 111 -20.42 -3.04 -4.59
CA GLN A 111 -19.61 -3.42 -3.42
C GLN A 111 -18.14 -3.64 -3.80
N CYS A 112 -17.91 -4.22 -4.98
CA CYS A 112 -16.57 -4.39 -5.51
C CYS A 112 -15.93 -3.03 -5.85
N ALA A 113 -16.65 -2.15 -6.55
CA ALA A 113 -16.19 -0.80 -6.84
C ALA A 113 -15.85 0.00 -5.57
N LEU A 114 -16.71 -0.09 -4.53
CA LEU A 114 -16.45 0.53 -3.23
C LEU A 114 -15.16 0.00 -2.59
N LYS A 115 -14.93 -1.32 -2.65
CA LYS A 115 -13.72 -1.94 -2.08
C LYS A 115 -12.46 -1.50 -2.84
N LEU A 116 -12.52 -1.44 -4.17
CA LEU A 116 -11.43 -0.97 -5.02
C LEU A 116 -11.09 0.49 -4.72
N LEU A 117 -12.09 1.37 -4.64
CA LEU A 117 -11.90 2.79 -4.29
C LEU A 117 -11.30 2.96 -2.89
N ARG A 118 -11.81 2.22 -1.90
CA ARG A 118 -11.23 2.19 -0.54
C ARG A 118 -9.79 1.67 -0.49
N SER A 119 -9.37 0.93 -1.50
CA SER A 119 -8.01 0.38 -1.62
C SER A 119 -7.11 1.22 -2.52
N GLY A 120 -7.53 2.44 -2.90
CA GLY A 120 -6.72 3.39 -3.66
C GLY A 120 -6.86 3.30 -5.18
N ALA A 121 -7.90 2.64 -5.70
CA ALA A 121 -8.20 2.70 -7.13
C ALA A 121 -8.46 4.15 -7.57
N ASP A 122 -7.89 4.55 -8.71
CA ASP A 122 -8.09 5.88 -9.28
C ASP A 122 -9.31 5.89 -10.22
N PRO A 123 -10.39 6.64 -9.89
CA PRO A 123 -11.59 6.73 -10.72
C PRO A 123 -11.42 7.61 -11.97
N ASN A 124 -10.26 8.24 -12.18
CA ASN A 124 -9.99 9.12 -13.30
C ASN A 124 -9.14 8.50 -14.40
N LEU A 125 -8.59 7.31 -14.20
CA LEU A 125 -7.81 6.61 -15.22
C LEU A 125 -8.66 6.37 -16.45
N LYS A 126 -8.06 6.57 -17.61
CA LYS A 126 -8.70 6.33 -18.90
C LYS A 126 -8.18 5.03 -19.50
N ASN A 127 -9.09 4.25 -20.08
CA ASN A 127 -8.73 3.10 -20.91
C ASN A 127 -8.24 3.56 -22.31
N LYS A 128 -7.95 2.59 -23.19
CA LYS A 128 -7.49 2.88 -24.57
C LYS A 128 -8.51 3.62 -25.44
N ASN A 129 -9.78 3.65 -25.02
CA ASN A 129 -10.86 4.37 -25.70
C ASN A 129 -11.12 5.75 -25.06
N ASP A 130 -10.20 6.27 -24.25
CA ASP A 130 -10.34 7.53 -23.51
C ASP A 130 -11.48 7.56 -22.47
N GLN A 131 -12.07 6.40 -22.14
CA GLN A 131 -13.20 6.28 -21.21
C GLN A 131 -12.69 6.10 -19.79
N LYS A 132 -13.31 6.80 -18.83
CA LYS A 132 -13.14 6.59 -17.38
C LYS A 132 -14.09 5.50 -16.88
N PRO A 133 -13.89 4.96 -15.66
CA PRO A 133 -14.86 4.06 -15.03
C PRO A 133 -16.27 4.66 -14.95
N LEU A 134 -16.38 5.98 -14.74
CA LEU A 134 -17.66 6.68 -14.70
C LEU A 134 -18.40 6.63 -16.05
N ASP A 135 -17.68 6.70 -17.17
CA ASP A 135 -18.26 6.69 -18.51
C ASP A 135 -18.82 5.30 -18.85
N LEU A 136 -18.20 4.25 -18.31
CA LEU A 136 -18.67 2.87 -18.43
C LEU A 136 -19.72 2.49 -17.38
N ALA A 137 -19.98 3.33 -16.38
CA ALA A 137 -20.81 2.98 -15.23
C ALA A 137 -22.27 2.74 -15.61
N HIS A 138 -22.77 1.56 -15.26
CA HIS A 138 -24.17 1.20 -15.45
C HIS A 138 -24.99 1.42 -14.16
N GLY A 139 -26.08 2.18 -14.27
CA GLY A 139 -26.99 2.50 -13.16
C GLY A 139 -26.63 3.77 -12.36
N ALA A 140 -27.67 4.48 -11.91
CA ALA A 140 -27.56 5.76 -11.20
C ALA A 140 -26.71 5.63 -9.92
N GLU A 141 -26.89 4.55 -9.17
CA GLU A 141 -26.17 4.26 -7.94
C GLU A 141 -24.65 4.05 -8.16
N MET A 142 -24.25 3.40 -9.26
CA MET A 142 -22.83 3.24 -9.58
C MET A 142 -22.22 4.57 -9.98
N LYS A 143 -22.93 5.36 -10.80
CA LYS A 143 -22.51 6.72 -11.15
C LYS A 143 -22.38 7.59 -9.90
N HIS A 144 -23.35 7.54 -9.00
CA HIS A 144 -23.29 8.25 -7.73
C HIS A 144 -22.13 7.76 -6.84
N LEU A 145 -21.82 6.46 -6.85
CA LEU A 145 -20.66 5.94 -6.13
C LEU A 145 -19.33 6.44 -6.71
N LEU A 146 -19.22 6.59 -8.03
CA LEU A 146 -18.00 7.06 -8.70
C LEU A 146 -17.85 8.59 -8.70
N VAL A 147 -18.97 9.33 -8.72
CA VAL A 147 -19.02 10.81 -8.59
C VAL A 147 -18.91 11.23 -7.12
N GLY A 148 -19.69 10.57 -6.27
CA GLY A 148 -19.86 10.82 -4.84
C GLY A 148 -18.70 10.29 -3.99
N ASN A 149 -17.92 9.33 -4.51
CA ASN A 149 -16.55 9.14 -4.04
C ASN A 149 -15.60 10.21 -4.61
N LYS A 150 -15.92 11.47 -4.34
CA LYS A 150 -15.01 12.23 -3.49
C LYS A 150 -14.93 11.51 -2.13
N VAL A 151 -14.40 10.27 -2.10
CA VAL A 151 -13.57 9.88 -0.95
C VAL A 151 -12.67 11.07 -0.79
N ILE A 152 -12.46 11.52 0.44
CA ILE A 152 -11.53 12.59 0.76
C ILE A 152 -10.12 12.08 0.37
N TYR A 153 -9.83 11.98 -0.93
CA TYR A 153 -8.61 12.43 -1.49
C TYR A 153 -8.63 13.96 -1.26
N ARG A 154 -8.43 14.37 -0.01
CA ARG A 154 -7.29 15.27 0.12
C ARG A 154 -6.20 14.44 -0.53
N ALA A 155 -5.86 14.76 -1.78
CA ALA A 155 -4.54 14.48 -2.29
C ALA A 155 -3.67 14.78 -1.09
N LEU A 156 -3.15 13.74 -0.44
CA LEU A 156 -2.41 13.88 0.80
C LEU A 156 -1.18 14.61 0.30
N ARG A 157 -1.28 15.95 0.28
CA ARG A 157 -0.15 16.85 0.14
C ARG A 157 0.76 16.28 1.18
N ARG A 158 1.86 15.67 0.72
CA ARG A 158 2.85 15.02 1.57
C ARG A 158 2.97 15.89 2.80
N TYR A 159 2.42 15.41 3.91
CA TYR A 159 2.48 16.18 5.13
C TYR A 159 3.83 15.85 5.69
N GLU A 160 4.63 16.88 5.88
CA GLU A 160 5.95 16.75 6.45
C GLU A 160 6.10 17.82 7.53
N GLY A 161 6.33 17.39 8.76
CA GLY A 161 6.45 18.33 9.86
C GLY A 161 6.69 17.70 11.22
N PRO A 162 7.04 18.52 12.22
CA PRO A 162 7.31 18.04 13.56
C PRO A 162 6.02 17.71 14.32
N LEU A 163 5.92 16.50 14.86
CA LEU A 163 4.83 16.06 15.75
C LEU A 163 5.40 15.41 17.01
N TRP A 164 4.75 15.66 18.14
CA TRP A 164 5.03 14.94 19.37
C TRP A 164 4.36 13.58 19.33
N LYS A 165 5.11 12.51 19.54
CA LYS A 165 4.59 11.14 19.62
C LYS A 165 4.72 10.62 21.05
N SER A 166 3.65 10.00 21.53
CA SER A 166 3.64 9.31 22.81
C SER A 166 4.44 8.00 22.75
N SER A 167 5.26 7.77 23.77
CA SER A 167 5.98 6.53 24.03
C SER A 167 5.52 5.94 25.35
N ARG A 168 5.33 4.61 25.40
CA ARG A 168 4.92 3.89 26.61
C ARG A 168 5.96 3.98 27.73
N PHE A 169 7.24 4.23 27.41
CA PHE A 169 8.35 4.16 28.37
C PHE A 169 9.01 5.52 28.66
N PHE A 170 8.89 6.50 27.75
CA PHE A 170 9.66 7.76 27.85
C PHE A 170 8.82 9.02 27.58
N GLY A 171 7.50 8.94 27.74
CA GLY A 171 6.61 10.09 27.58
C GLY A 171 6.50 10.61 26.13
N TRP A 172 6.27 11.91 25.99
CA TRP A 172 6.15 12.58 24.68
C TRP A 172 7.52 12.96 24.12
N LYS A 173 7.82 12.55 22.89
CA LYS A 173 9.04 12.93 22.18
C LYS A 173 8.71 13.56 20.82
N LEU A 174 9.49 14.55 20.42
CA LEU A 174 9.33 15.21 19.13
C LEU A 174 9.93 14.34 18.03
N PHE A 175 9.15 14.09 16.98
CA PHE A 175 9.61 13.42 15.77
C PHE A 175 9.23 14.23 14.55
N TRP A 176 10.01 14.07 13.50
CA TRP A 176 9.65 14.54 12.19
C TRP A 176 8.78 13.49 11.50
N VAL A 177 7.53 13.83 11.19
CA VAL A 177 6.55 12.89 10.66
C VAL A 177 6.29 13.20 9.20
N VAL A 178 6.30 12.16 8.38
CA VAL A 178 5.98 12.20 6.96
C VAL A 178 4.76 11.31 6.72
N LEU A 179 3.71 11.88 6.16
CA LEU A 179 2.55 11.15 5.66
C LEU A 179 2.56 11.22 4.14
N GLU A 180 2.83 10.08 3.51
CA GLU A 180 2.95 9.95 2.07
C GLU A 180 2.32 8.62 1.63
N HIS A 181 1.51 8.64 0.57
CA HIS A 181 0.88 7.42 0.01
C HIS A 181 0.15 6.52 1.03
N GLY A 182 -0.45 7.11 2.08
CA GLY A 182 -1.14 6.35 3.14
C GLY A 182 -0.22 5.66 4.15
N VAL A 183 1.08 5.98 4.14
CA VAL A 183 2.06 5.52 5.12
C VAL A 183 2.48 6.69 6.00
N LEU A 184 2.32 6.51 7.30
CA LEU A 184 2.81 7.43 8.33
C LEU A 184 4.19 6.97 8.80
N SER A 185 5.24 7.74 8.52
CA SER A 185 6.61 7.46 8.94
C SER A 185 7.12 8.54 9.89
N TRP A 186 7.97 8.18 10.85
CA TRP A 186 8.56 9.16 11.76
C TRP A 186 10.08 8.97 11.94
N TYR A 187 10.77 10.11 12.03
CA TYR A 187 12.22 10.25 12.05
C TYR A 187 12.66 11.13 13.22
N ARG A 188 13.91 11.03 13.64
CA ARG A 188 14.44 11.94 14.68
C ARG A 188 14.62 13.36 14.17
N LYS A 189 15.00 13.53 12.90
CA LYS A 189 15.30 14.83 12.28
C LYS A 189 14.74 14.91 10.86
N GLN A 190 14.55 16.14 10.36
CA GLN A 190 14.09 16.40 8.99
C GLN A 190 15.03 15.84 7.89
N PRO A 191 16.37 15.95 7.96
CA PRO A 191 17.25 15.43 6.92
C PRO A 191 17.15 13.91 6.72
N ASP A 192 16.92 13.17 7.82
CA ASP A 192 16.71 11.72 7.82
C ASP A 192 15.42 11.36 7.07
N ALA A 193 14.39 12.20 7.19
CA ALA A 193 13.11 12.02 6.50
C ALA A 193 13.22 12.28 5.00
N VAL A 194 13.95 13.33 4.59
CA VAL A 194 14.18 13.68 3.18
C VAL A 194 14.97 12.58 2.47
N ARG A 195 16.00 12.03 3.14
CA ARG A 195 16.85 10.96 2.62
C ARG A 195 16.26 9.56 2.83
N ASN A 196 15.16 9.46 3.57
CA ASN A 196 14.53 8.21 4.02
C ASN A 196 15.53 7.25 4.72
N THR A 197 16.43 7.79 5.53
CA THR A 197 17.43 7.03 6.29
C THR A 197 17.09 7.03 7.78
N TYR A 198 17.54 6.02 8.54
CA TYR A 198 17.37 5.93 10.00
C TYR A 198 15.93 6.11 10.53
N ARG A 199 14.94 5.60 9.78
CA ARG A 199 13.52 5.64 10.14
C ARG A 199 13.29 5.00 11.51
N GLN A 200 12.63 5.71 12.42
CA GLN A 200 12.35 5.22 13.78
C GLN A 200 11.08 4.36 13.84
N GLY A 201 10.22 4.46 12.82
CA GLY A 201 9.09 3.56 12.60
C GLY A 201 8.17 4.08 11.49
N CYS A 202 7.30 3.19 11.02
CA CYS A 202 6.21 3.53 10.10
C CYS A 202 4.98 2.68 10.35
N LYS A 203 3.82 3.21 9.95
CA LYS A 203 2.54 2.51 9.97
C LYS A 203 1.74 2.80 8.72
N HIS A 204 1.20 1.75 8.12
CA HIS A 204 0.19 1.88 7.08
C HIS A 204 -1.12 2.32 7.73
N LEU A 205 -1.74 3.34 7.15
CA LEU A 205 -3.01 3.89 7.63
C LEU A 205 -4.22 3.23 6.95
N THR A 206 -4.02 2.10 6.27
CA THR A 206 -5.09 1.28 5.71
C THR A 206 -6.06 0.89 6.83
N GLN A 207 -7.30 1.37 6.75
CA GLN A 207 -8.34 1.17 7.77
C GLN A 207 -8.01 1.75 9.17
N ALA A 208 -7.04 2.67 9.26
CA ALA A 208 -6.73 3.31 10.53
C ALA A 208 -7.83 4.32 10.90
N VAL A 209 -8.22 4.30 12.18
CA VAL A 209 -9.21 5.24 12.73
C VAL A 209 -8.45 6.33 13.47
N CYS A 210 -8.58 7.57 12.99
CA CYS A 210 -8.11 8.75 13.71
C CYS A 210 -9.19 9.23 14.68
N THR A 211 -8.82 9.51 15.92
CA THR A 211 -9.70 10.05 16.95
C THR A 211 -9.08 11.32 17.50
N VAL A 212 -9.79 12.43 17.39
CA VAL A 212 -9.39 13.73 17.94
C VAL A 212 -10.13 13.93 19.26
N LYS A 213 -9.43 14.35 20.32
CA LYS A 213 -10.10 14.62 21.59
C LYS A 213 -10.84 15.96 21.52
N PRO A 214 -12.13 16.03 21.86
CA PRO A 214 -12.92 17.27 21.78
C PRO A 214 -12.36 18.42 22.63
N THR A 215 -11.65 18.09 23.71
CA THR A 215 -11.13 19.05 24.70
C THR A 215 -9.76 19.63 24.37
N ASP A 216 -9.01 19.04 23.44
CA ASP A 216 -7.68 19.52 23.04
C ASP A 216 -7.48 19.25 21.54
N SER A 217 -7.80 20.24 20.71
CA SER A 217 -7.68 20.18 19.25
C SER A 217 -6.26 19.93 18.75
N CYS A 218 -5.27 19.98 19.64
CA CYS A 218 -3.87 19.69 19.30
C CYS A 218 -3.50 18.22 19.52
N LEU A 219 -4.39 17.36 20.05
CA LEU A 219 -4.09 15.96 20.36
C LEU A 219 -5.02 15.01 19.63
N PHE A 220 -4.43 14.04 18.94
CA PHE A 220 -5.15 13.00 18.23
C PHE A 220 -4.48 11.64 18.42
N SER A 221 -5.25 10.58 18.30
CA SER A 221 -4.75 9.20 18.34
C SER A 221 -5.13 8.47 17.08
N ILE A 222 -4.18 7.73 16.52
CA ILE A 222 -4.39 6.86 15.38
C ILE A 222 -4.43 5.43 15.91
N ARG A 223 -5.55 4.75 15.69
CA ARG A 223 -5.67 3.30 15.87
C ARG A 223 -5.45 2.63 14.51
N CYS A 224 -4.34 1.94 14.36
CA CYS A 224 -4.00 1.19 13.16
C CYS A 224 -4.77 -0.15 13.10
N PHE A 225 -4.79 -0.80 11.93
CA PHE A 225 -5.51 -2.06 11.70
C PHE A 225 -5.01 -3.21 12.60
N ASP A 226 -3.74 -3.15 13.01
CA ASP A 226 -3.08 -4.10 13.91
C ASP A 226 -3.46 -3.86 15.40
N ASN A 227 -4.49 -3.06 15.66
CA ASN A 227 -4.93 -2.58 16.97
C ASN A 227 -3.89 -1.75 17.74
N THR A 228 -2.75 -1.40 17.12
CA THR A 228 -1.80 -0.49 17.76
C THR A 228 -2.38 0.92 17.80
N VAL A 229 -2.27 1.57 18.96
CA VAL A 229 -2.70 2.96 19.15
C VAL A 229 -1.47 3.86 19.29
N HIS A 230 -1.40 4.88 18.45
CA HIS A 230 -0.36 5.89 18.45
C HIS A 230 -0.97 7.27 18.75
N GLY A 231 -0.61 7.85 19.90
CA GLY A 231 -1.00 9.21 20.25
C GLY A 231 0.00 10.23 19.70
N PHE A 232 -0.52 11.24 19.01
CA PHE A 232 0.23 12.35 18.44
C PHE A 232 -0.28 13.70 18.96
N ARG A 233 0.61 14.68 19.03
CA ARG A 233 0.29 16.05 19.41
C ARG A 233 0.96 17.05 18.48
N VAL A 234 0.18 17.98 17.96
CA VAL A 234 0.64 19.05 17.06
C VAL A 234 1.29 20.17 17.90
N PRO A 235 2.48 20.67 17.52
CA PRO A 235 3.11 21.81 18.19
C PRO A 235 2.24 23.07 18.08
N LYS A 236 2.07 23.81 19.19
CA LYS A 236 1.20 25.01 19.25
C LYS A 236 1.64 26.20 18.38
N ASN A 237 2.84 26.15 17.79
CA ASN A 237 3.38 27.21 16.91
C ASN A 237 3.19 26.92 15.41
N SER A 238 2.49 25.84 15.04
CA SER A 238 2.20 25.56 13.63
C SER A 238 1.02 26.40 13.12
N PRO A 239 1.08 26.91 11.87
CA PRO A 239 0.01 27.71 11.29
C PRO A 239 -1.30 26.89 11.24
N GLN A 240 -2.44 27.56 11.46
CA GLN A 240 -3.77 26.92 11.57
C GLN A 240 -4.10 26.00 10.38
N GLN A 241 -3.63 26.38 9.19
CA GLN A 241 -3.79 25.61 7.95
C GLN A 241 -3.08 24.24 7.99
N SER A 242 -1.96 24.10 8.73
CA SER A 242 -1.29 22.82 8.94
C SER A 242 -2.05 21.92 9.91
N ARG A 243 -2.84 22.49 10.83
CA ARG A 243 -3.61 21.72 11.82
C ARG A 243 -4.80 21.04 11.18
N GLU A 244 -5.50 21.75 10.30
CA GLU A 244 -6.62 21.19 9.55
C GLU A 244 -6.19 20.09 8.59
N VAL A 245 -4.96 20.07 8.08
CA VAL A 245 -4.47 19.03 7.15
C VAL A 245 -4.17 17.71 7.87
N ILE A 246 -3.85 17.77 9.17
CA ILE A 246 -3.47 16.62 10.00
C ILE A 246 -4.69 15.96 10.65
N LEU A 247 -5.70 16.76 11.01
CA LEU A 247 -6.97 16.34 11.60
C LEU A 247 -7.98 15.95 10.51
#